data_AF-A0AB37JCD4-F1
#
_entry.id   AF-A0AB37JCD4-F1
#
_cell.length_a   1.000
_cell.length_b   1.000
_cell.length_c   1.000
_cell.angle_alpha   90.00
_cell.angle_beta   90.00
_cell.angle_gamma   90.00
#
_symmetry.space_group_name_H-M   'P 1'
#
loop_
_entity.id
_entity.type
_entity.pdbx_description
1 polymer ?
#
loop_
_entity_poly.entity_id
_entity_poly.type
_entity_poly.pdbx_seq_one_letter_code
_entity_poly.pdbx_strand_id
1 'polypeptide(L)'
;MKVKKLVTLAVPFMLLVGCGSEKTDAKPKEKVETKAEAKEKLSKDKYPERITAISTEFLQKVTEMSETAKDRTTSGKEVSKKILAQVKDIQKTIKKFDTIEPPVEYQEAHKDILKAVDYYKEAYSIQEEILTSDKKTDGKALKDKAEKSKDLLKKGSELWASGYKPIQDAIVGKTNEIKDNSDSKTDSSSTSDTSTLSNKDVQLSISGKELVGEWGSYEGSEFIKAVEFREDGTYIAYDDKGKTPYEQNHMEGSWFYTQEKNQVSLTAKEVVKDGNKIDTSQLKIAVDYKVDSFKDDSFKMTDAKGNSLQAVKRK
;
A
#
# COMPACT_ATOMS: atom_id res chain seq x y z
N MET A 1 -17.86 24.53 -6.10
CA MET A 1 -17.54 23.23 -5.46
C MET A 1 -17.75 22.12 -6.49
N LYS A 2 -16.72 21.34 -6.79
CA LYS A 2 -16.81 20.20 -7.70
C LYS A 2 -15.99 19.04 -7.12
N VAL A 3 -16.67 17.94 -6.86
CA VAL A 3 -16.11 16.67 -6.37
C VAL A 3 -15.03 16.19 -7.37
N LYS A 4 -13.76 16.20 -6.97
CA LYS A 4 -12.67 15.67 -7.79
C LYS A 4 -12.58 14.16 -7.57
N LYS A 5 -12.61 13.43 -8.68
CA LYS A 5 -12.82 11.98 -8.79
C LYS A 5 -11.60 11.20 -8.29
N LEU A 6 -11.83 10.26 -7.38
CA LEU A 6 -10.85 9.31 -6.84
C LEU A 6 -10.42 8.33 -7.94
N VAL A 7 -9.13 8.36 -8.30
CA VAL A 7 -8.61 7.54 -9.39
C VAL A 7 -8.23 6.15 -8.87
N THR A 8 -8.78 5.14 -9.53
CA THR A 8 -8.73 3.70 -9.31
C THR A 8 -7.31 3.12 -9.24
N LEU A 9 -7.09 2.15 -8.34
CA LEU A 9 -5.91 1.26 -8.32
C LEU A 9 -5.87 0.48 -9.66
N ALA A 10 -4.99 0.88 -10.58
CA ALA A 10 -4.90 0.27 -11.90
C ALA A 10 -3.89 -0.90 -11.87
N VAL A 11 -4.39 -2.11 -11.65
CA VAL A 11 -3.62 -3.36 -11.83
C VAL A 11 -3.74 -3.80 -13.30
N PRO A 12 -2.63 -4.06 -14.02
CA PRO A 12 -2.68 -4.35 -15.45
C PRO A 12 -3.07 -5.81 -15.74
N PHE A 13 -4.31 -6.03 -16.17
CA PHE A 13 -4.90 -7.33 -16.54
C PHE A 13 -4.60 -7.80 -17.99
N MET A 14 -3.85 -7.04 -18.80
CA MET A 14 -3.89 -7.16 -20.27
C MET A 14 -2.91 -8.16 -20.94
N LEU A 15 -2.35 -9.16 -20.25
CA LEU A 15 -1.22 -9.95 -20.82
C LEU A 15 -1.32 -11.48 -20.80
N LEU A 16 -2.51 -12.09 -20.68
CA LEU A 16 -2.61 -13.55 -20.55
C LEU A 16 -3.60 -14.21 -21.51
N VAL A 17 -3.62 -13.81 -22.78
CA VAL A 17 -4.35 -14.55 -23.83
C VAL A 17 -3.33 -15.21 -24.78
N GLY A 18 -3.13 -16.52 -24.66
CA GLY A 18 -2.20 -17.27 -25.51
C GLY A 18 -2.22 -18.81 -25.33
N CYS A 19 -2.94 -19.48 -26.25
CA CYS A 19 -2.84 -20.83 -26.83
C CYS A 19 -2.65 -22.14 -25.99
N GLY A 20 -3.45 -23.17 -26.34
CA GLY A 20 -3.01 -24.58 -26.49
C GLY A 20 -3.33 -25.62 -25.40
N SER A 21 -4.32 -26.50 -25.69
CA SER A 21 -4.45 -27.97 -25.37
C SER A 21 -4.41 -28.49 -23.90
N GLU A 22 -5.13 -29.53 -23.43
CA GLU A 22 -6.31 -30.32 -23.83
C GLU A 22 -6.74 -31.18 -22.59
N LYS A 23 -8.07 -31.31 -22.33
CA LYS A 23 -8.86 -32.39 -21.64
C LYS A 23 -8.51 -32.76 -20.15
N THR A 24 -9.41 -32.91 -19.16
CA THR A 24 -10.81 -33.40 -19.10
C THR A 24 -11.48 -33.06 -17.74
N ASP A 25 -12.80 -33.26 -17.65
CA ASP A 25 -13.91 -32.70 -16.84
C ASP A 25 -13.93 -32.63 -15.28
N ALA A 26 -14.74 -31.65 -14.82
CA ALA A 26 -15.17 -31.31 -13.44
C ALA A 26 -16.38 -32.16 -12.94
N LYS A 27 -16.72 -32.27 -11.65
CA LYS A 27 -17.50 -31.33 -10.75
C LYS A 27 -18.07 -32.19 -9.56
N PRO A 28 -18.87 -31.70 -8.57
CA PRO A 28 -18.86 -30.53 -7.67
C PRO A 28 -18.81 -30.86 -6.15
N LYS A 29 -18.65 -29.76 -5.39
CA LYS A 29 -18.69 -29.49 -3.93
C LYS A 29 -19.80 -30.12 -3.09
N GLU A 30 -19.45 -30.39 -1.82
CA GLU A 30 -20.36 -30.52 -0.69
C GLU A 30 -20.11 -29.42 0.36
N LYS A 31 -21.21 -28.96 0.98
CA LYS A 31 -21.34 -27.84 1.91
C LYS A 31 -21.13 -28.36 3.34
N VAL A 32 -20.18 -27.79 4.08
CA VAL A 32 -19.98 -28.11 5.51
C VAL A 32 -20.18 -26.84 6.34
N GLU A 33 -21.10 -26.93 7.29
CA GLU A 33 -21.36 -25.95 8.34
C GLU A 33 -20.16 -25.86 9.29
N THR A 34 -19.59 -24.66 9.43
CA THR A 34 -18.47 -24.40 10.35
C THR A 34 -18.96 -23.81 11.67
N LYS A 35 -18.66 -24.55 12.73
CA LYS A 35 -18.62 -24.14 14.15
C LYS A 35 -17.94 -22.77 14.28
N ALA A 36 -18.59 -21.80 14.93
CA ALA A 36 -18.06 -20.45 15.10
C ALA A 36 -16.76 -20.49 15.92
N GLU A 37 -15.64 -20.16 15.28
CA GLU A 37 -14.36 -19.93 15.96
C GLU A 37 -14.50 -18.69 16.87
N ALA A 38 -13.99 -18.79 18.10
CA ALA A 38 -14.00 -17.68 19.05
C ALA A 38 -13.13 -16.53 18.51
N LYS A 39 -13.70 -15.33 18.39
CA LYS A 39 -12.98 -14.14 17.91
C LYS A 39 -11.99 -13.62 18.96
N GLU A 40 -10.87 -13.10 18.51
CA GLU A 40 -9.86 -12.40 19.29
C GLU A 40 -10.41 -11.06 19.77
N LYS A 41 -10.68 -10.93 21.06
CA LYS A 41 -11.17 -9.70 21.67
C LYS A 41 -10.03 -8.79 22.09
N LEU A 42 -10.04 -7.55 21.61
CA LEU A 42 -8.94 -6.59 21.81
C LEU A 42 -9.37 -5.40 22.65
N SER A 43 -8.42 -4.86 23.43
CA SER A 43 -8.60 -3.58 24.11
C SER A 43 -8.48 -2.41 23.12
N LYS A 44 -8.98 -1.23 23.52
CA LYS A 44 -8.82 0.03 22.77
C LYS A 44 -7.38 0.30 22.37
N ASP A 45 -6.43 -0.03 23.24
CA ASP A 45 -5.02 0.24 23.00
C ASP A 45 -4.37 -0.71 22.01
N LYS A 46 -4.77 -1.98 22.04
CA LYS A 46 -4.16 -3.06 21.24
C LYS A 46 -4.82 -3.25 19.89
N TYR A 47 -6.08 -2.83 19.76
CA TYR A 47 -6.83 -2.94 18.51
C TYR A 47 -6.16 -2.21 17.34
N PRO A 48 -5.74 -0.92 17.45
CA PRO A 48 -5.09 -0.22 16.36
C PRO A 48 -3.79 -0.89 15.89
N GLU A 49 -2.95 -1.34 16.83
CA GLU A 49 -1.71 -2.06 16.55
C GLU A 49 -1.97 -3.37 15.79
N ARG A 50 -2.94 -4.16 16.28
CA ARG A 50 -3.26 -5.48 15.71
C ARG A 50 -3.86 -5.38 14.31
N ILE A 51 -4.82 -4.48 14.12
CA ILE A 51 -5.39 -4.23 12.79
C ILE A 51 -4.32 -3.70 11.84
N THR A 52 -3.41 -2.86 12.33
CA THR A 52 -2.31 -2.37 11.51
C THR A 52 -1.37 -3.46 11.04
N ALA A 53 -1.01 -4.40 11.92
CA ALA A 53 -0.19 -5.53 11.53
C ALA A 53 -0.85 -6.39 10.43
N ILE A 54 -2.14 -6.70 10.56
CA ILE A 54 -2.88 -7.49 9.55
C ILE A 54 -2.97 -6.72 8.23
N SER A 55 -3.23 -5.41 8.29
CA SER A 55 -3.30 -4.55 7.12
C SER A 55 -1.97 -4.43 6.37
N THR A 56 -0.85 -4.33 7.08
CA THR A 56 0.48 -4.33 6.47
C THR A 56 0.77 -5.65 5.78
N GLU A 57 0.47 -6.79 6.43
CA GLU A 57 0.63 -8.12 5.82
C GLU A 57 -0.22 -8.25 4.53
N PHE A 58 -1.46 -7.78 4.57
CA PHE A 58 -2.35 -7.77 3.40
C PHE A 58 -1.75 -6.94 2.26
N LEU A 59 -1.35 -5.70 2.52
CA LEU A 59 -0.79 -4.80 1.51
C LEU A 59 0.52 -5.35 0.94
N GLN A 60 1.40 -5.92 1.76
CA GLN A 60 2.62 -6.56 1.32
C GLN A 60 2.35 -7.68 0.30
N LYS A 61 1.39 -8.57 0.59
CA LYS A 61 1.03 -9.67 -0.32
C LYS A 61 0.42 -9.16 -1.63
N VAL A 62 -0.37 -8.09 -1.58
CA VAL A 62 -0.90 -7.43 -2.78
C VAL A 62 0.24 -6.84 -3.63
N THR A 63 1.24 -6.23 -3.00
CA THR A 63 2.43 -5.69 -3.66
C THR A 63 3.25 -6.80 -4.33
N GLU A 64 3.56 -7.89 -3.62
CA GLU A 64 4.31 -9.03 -4.16
C GLU A 64 3.61 -9.66 -5.38
N MET A 65 2.27 -9.73 -5.35
CA MET A 65 1.47 -10.18 -6.48
C MET A 65 1.56 -9.21 -7.67
N SER A 66 1.51 -7.90 -7.40
CA SER A 66 1.67 -6.85 -8.42
C SER A 66 3.04 -6.89 -9.10
N GLU A 67 4.11 -7.12 -8.33
CA GLU A 67 5.46 -7.33 -8.85
C GLU A 67 5.54 -8.58 -9.74
N THR A 68 4.93 -9.67 -9.29
CA THR A 68 4.88 -10.92 -10.05
C THR A 68 4.15 -10.73 -11.38
N ALA A 69 3.05 -9.99 -11.41
CA ALA A 69 2.32 -9.66 -12.65
C ALA A 69 3.12 -8.77 -13.61
N LYS A 70 4.10 -8.02 -13.09
CA LYS A 70 5.02 -7.20 -13.88
C LYS A 70 6.19 -8.01 -14.42
N ASP A 71 6.42 -9.24 -14.00
CA ASP A 71 7.49 -10.08 -14.55
C ASP A 71 7.27 -10.30 -16.06
N ARG A 72 8.32 -10.09 -16.84
CA ARG A 72 8.37 -10.30 -18.30
C ARG A 72 9.45 -11.31 -18.69
N THR A 73 10.25 -11.75 -17.73
CA THR A 73 11.35 -12.70 -17.92
C THR A 73 10.88 -14.14 -17.73
N THR A 74 9.86 -14.33 -16.89
CA THR A 74 9.20 -15.62 -16.69
C THR A 74 8.07 -15.84 -17.71
N SER A 75 7.87 -17.08 -18.14
CA SER A 75 6.75 -17.43 -19.04
C SER A 75 5.39 -17.07 -18.43
N GLY A 76 4.44 -16.63 -19.27
CA GLY A 76 3.12 -16.22 -18.82
C GLY A 76 2.37 -17.30 -18.01
N LYS A 77 2.57 -18.59 -18.34
CA LYS A 77 1.97 -19.71 -17.60
C LYS A 77 2.51 -19.81 -16.17
N GLU A 78 3.82 -19.65 -15.99
CA GLU A 78 4.45 -19.69 -14.67
C GLU A 78 4.11 -18.43 -13.85
N VAL A 79 4.03 -17.26 -14.49
CA VAL A 79 3.50 -16.03 -13.87
C VAL A 79 2.07 -16.26 -13.37
N SER A 80 1.17 -16.81 -14.20
CA SER A 80 -0.20 -17.11 -13.79
C SER A 80 -0.29 -18.06 -12.60
N LYS A 81 0.54 -19.11 -12.55
CA LYS A 81 0.59 -20.03 -11.40
C LYS A 81 1.03 -19.33 -10.11
N LYS A 82 2.07 -18.49 -10.19
CA LYS A 82 2.56 -17.71 -9.04
C LYS A 82 1.49 -16.75 -8.54
N ILE A 83 0.85 -16.00 -9.45
CA ILE A 83 -0.26 -15.09 -9.10
C ILE A 83 -1.41 -15.89 -8.46
N LEU A 84 -1.78 -17.05 -9.00
CA LEU A 84 -2.84 -17.88 -8.41
C LEU A 84 -2.51 -18.32 -6.98
N ALA A 85 -1.26 -18.67 -6.68
CA ALA A 85 -0.82 -18.98 -5.33
C ALA A 85 -0.91 -17.75 -4.40
N GLN A 86 -0.44 -16.58 -4.87
CA GLN A 86 -0.48 -15.32 -4.12
C GLN A 86 -1.91 -14.86 -3.86
N VAL A 87 -2.83 -15.02 -4.81
CA VAL A 87 -4.26 -14.74 -4.63
C VAL A 87 -4.84 -15.55 -3.45
N LYS A 88 -4.48 -16.83 -3.35
CA LYS A 88 -4.91 -17.69 -2.23
C LYS A 88 -4.35 -17.21 -0.89
N ASP A 89 -3.10 -16.75 -0.87
CA ASP A 89 -2.49 -16.23 0.36
C ASP A 89 -3.05 -14.86 0.76
N ILE A 90 -3.40 -14.01 -0.21
CA ILE A 90 -4.16 -12.77 0.03
C ILE A 90 -5.52 -13.11 0.65
N GLN A 91 -6.27 -14.05 0.08
CA GLN A 91 -7.56 -14.49 0.62
C GLN A 91 -7.45 -15.05 2.04
N LYS A 92 -6.38 -15.80 2.37
CA LYS A 92 -6.12 -16.25 3.76
C LYS A 92 -5.91 -15.08 4.69
N THR A 93 -5.21 -14.04 4.24
CA THR A 93 -4.91 -12.84 5.06
C THR A 93 -6.17 -12.01 5.30
N ILE A 94 -7.02 -11.86 4.27
CA ILE A 94 -8.35 -11.23 4.37
C ILE A 94 -9.19 -11.87 5.50
N LYS A 95 -9.16 -13.20 5.64
CA LYS A 95 -9.93 -13.88 6.71
C LYS A 95 -9.49 -13.51 8.12
N LYS A 96 -8.26 -13.01 8.32
CA LYS A 96 -7.79 -12.62 9.65
C LYS A 96 -8.59 -11.44 10.21
N PHE A 97 -9.13 -10.56 9.36
CA PHE A 97 -9.99 -9.46 9.80
C PHE A 97 -11.27 -9.95 10.47
N ASP A 98 -11.88 -11.03 9.97
CA ASP A 98 -13.11 -11.62 10.53
C ASP A 98 -12.91 -12.19 11.94
N THR A 99 -11.66 -12.53 12.29
CA THR A 99 -11.30 -13.12 13.58
C THR A 99 -11.20 -12.10 14.71
N ILE A 100 -11.28 -10.80 14.42
CA ILE A 100 -11.15 -9.75 15.43
C ILE A 100 -12.53 -9.31 15.93
N GLU A 101 -12.67 -9.20 17.24
CA GLU A 101 -13.78 -8.47 17.89
C GLU A 101 -13.28 -7.07 18.28
N PRO A 102 -13.74 -5.99 17.60
CA PRO A 102 -13.30 -4.63 17.91
C PRO A 102 -13.88 -4.16 19.25
N PRO A 103 -13.16 -3.31 19.99
CA PRO A 103 -13.75 -2.59 21.12
C PRO A 103 -14.76 -1.55 20.61
N VAL A 104 -15.63 -1.08 21.50
CA VAL A 104 -16.79 -0.20 21.18
C VAL A 104 -16.40 1.01 20.33
N GLU A 105 -15.26 1.62 20.61
CA GLU A 105 -14.77 2.84 19.96
C GLU A 105 -14.43 2.64 18.48
N TYR A 106 -14.15 1.41 18.06
CA TYR A 106 -13.77 1.09 16.68
C TYR A 106 -14.80 0.23 15.95
N GLN A 107 -16.00 0.00 16.49
CA GLN A 107 -17.00 -0.88 15.87
C GLN A 107 -17.39 -0.46 14.45
N GLU A 108 -17.72 0.83 14.25
CA GLU A 108 -18.09 1.31 12.89
C GLU A 108 -16.89 1.34 11.95
N ALA A 109 -15.71 1.73 12.45
CA ALA A 109 -14.46 1.69 11.69
C ALA A 109 -14.12 0.25 11.23
N HIS A 110 -14.27 -0.72 12.13
CA HIS A 110 -14.04 -2.13 11.85
C HIS A 110 -15.05 -2.68 10.84
N LYS A 111 -16.32 -2.27 10.91
CA LYS A 111 -17.37 -2.66 9.96
C LYS A 111 -17.06 -2.15 8.54
N ASP A 112 -16.51 -0.96 8.40
CA ASP A 112 -16.05 -0.44 7.11
C ASP A 112 -14.84 -1.23 6.59
N ILE A 113 -13.89 -1.59 7.47
CA ILE A 113 -12.78 -2.49 7.12
C ILE A 113 -13.28 -3.85 6.66
N LEU A 114 -14.24 -4.46 7.36
CA LEU A 114 -14.82 -5.75 6.99
C LEU A 114 -15.48 -5.69 5.60
N LYS A 115 -16.27 -4.64 5.33
CA LYS A 115 -16.85 -4.43 3.99
C LYS A 115 -15.77 -4.21 2.92
N ALA A 116 -14.71 -3.49 3.24
CA ALA A 116 -13.60 -3.26 2.31
C ALA A 116 -12.93 -4.59 1.93
N VAL A 117 -12.64 -5.44 2.92
CA VAL A 117 -12.01 -6.74 2.68
C VAL A 117 -12.95 -7.75 2.03
N ASP A 118 -14.26 -7.63 2.22
CA ASP A 118 -15.26 -8.41 1.47
C ASP A 118 -15.23 -8.07 -0.02
N TYR A 119 -15.13 -6.78 -0.39
CA TYR A 119 -14.96 -6.39 -1.78
C TYR A 119 -13.65 -6.91 -2.37
N TYR A 120 -12.55 -6.85 -1.62
CA TYR A 120 -11.28 -7.44 -2.05
C TYR A 120 -11.38 -8.95 -2.21
N LYS A 121 -12.02 -9.65 -1.28
CA LYS A 121 -12.25 -11.10 -1.33
C LYS A 121 -13.01 -11.49 -2.59
N GLU A 122 -14.08 -10.77 -2.93
CA GLU A 122 -14.84 -11.00 -4.15
C GLU A 122 -13.99 -10.71 -5.41
N ALA A 123 -13.25 -9.59 -5.42
CA ALA A 123 -12.38 -9.23 -6.54
C ALA A 123 -11.29 -10.29 -6.81
N TYR A 124 -10.65 -10.79 -5.75
CA TYR A 124 -9.62 -11.83 -5.83
C TYR A 124 -10.19 -13.22 -6.13
N SER A 125 -11.43 -13.51 -5.73
CA SER A 125 -12.13 -14.72 -6.17
C SER A 125 -12.39 -14.69 -7.68
N ILE A 126 -12.79 -13.53 -8.23
CA ILE A 126 -12.92 -13.35 -9.68
C ILE A 126 -11.56 -13.48 -10.38
N GLN A 127 -10.49 -12.94 -9.80
CA GLN A 127 -9.12 -13.12 -10.32
C GLN A 127 -8.73 -14.60 -10.41
N GLU A 128 -8.98 -15.36 -9.34
CA GLU A 128 -8.77 -16.81 -9.32
C GLU A 128 -9.58 -17.48 -10.43
N GLU A 129 -10.88 -17.17 -10.54
CA GLU A 129 -11.73 -17.71 -11.60
C GLU A 129 -11.18 -17.42 -13.01
N ILE A 130 -10.69 -16.21 -13.27
CA ILE A 130 -10.07 -15.84 -14.55
C ILE A 130 -8.80 -16.66 -14.78
N LEU A 131 -7.93 -16.79 -13.78
CA LEU A 131 -6.67 -17.53 -13.90
C LEU A 131 -6.87 -19.04 -14.08
N THR A 132 -7.96 -19.57 -13.54
CA THR A 132 -8.35 -20.98 -13.69
C THR A 132 -9.35 -21.22 -14.81
N SER A 133 -9.77 -20.17 -15.53
CA SER A 133 -10.82 -20.27 -16.55
C SER A 133 -10.36 -21.12 -17.73
N ASP A 134 -11.29 -21.89 -18.29
CA ASP A 134 -11.03 -22.68 -19.47
C ASP A 134 -10.74 -21.78 -20.67
N LYS A 135 -9.84 -22.23 -21.58
CA LYS A 135 -9.50 -21.52 -22.82
C LYS A 135 -10.69 -21.30 -23.77
N LYS A 136 -11.83 -21.97 -23.52
CA LYS A 136 -13.10 -21.82 -24.26
C LYS A 136 -14.01 -20.74 -23.65
N THR A 137 -13.64 -20.16 -22.52
CA THR A 137 -14.43 -19.09 -21.89
C THR A 137 -14.47 -17.91 -22.85
N ASP A 138 -15.67 -17.43 -23.12
CA ASP A 138 -15.90 -16.30 -23.99
C ASP A 138 -15.06 -15.09 -23.55
N GLY A 139 -14.32 -14.50 -24.51
CA GLY A 139 -13.41 -13.39 -24.25
C GLY A 139 -14.13 -12.15 -23.72
N LYS A 140 -15.39 -11.94 -24.13
CA LYS A 140 -16.22 -10.87 -23.58
C LYS A 140 -16.60 -11.18 -22.13
N ALA A 141 -17.02 -12.40 -21.82
CA ALA A 141 -17.30 -12.80 -20.44
C ALA A 141 -16.07 -12.65 -19.51
N LEU A 142 -14.85 -12.96 -19.97
CA LEU A 142 -13.63 -12.72 -19.20
C LEU A 142 -13.35 -11.24 -18.98
N LYS A 143 -13.61 -10.40 -19.98
CA LYS A 143 -13.46 -8.94 -19.86
C LYS A 143 -14.48 -8.35 -18.88
N ASP A 144 -15.74 -8.77 -18.97
CA ASP A 144 -16.81 -8.34 -18.05
C ASP A 144 -16.46 -8.72 -16.59
N LYS A 145 -15.88 -9.92 -16.38
CA LYS A 145 -15.34 -10.32 -15.06
C LYS A 145 -14.18 -9.45 -14.59
N ALA A 146 -13.22 -9.14 -15.47
CA ALA A 146 -12.08 -8.29 -15.12
C ALA A 146 -12.53 -6.87 -14.74
N GLU A 147 -13.50 -6.31 -15.46
CA GLU A 147 -14.11 -5.01 -15.14
C GLU A 147 -14.86 -5.04 -13.81
N LYS A 148 -15.64 -6.10 -13.54
CA LYS A 148 -16.27 -6.30 -12.23
C LYS A 148 -15.24 -6.37 -11.10
N SER A 149 -14.15 -7.13 -11.28
CA SER A 149 -13.07 -7.24 -10.29
C SER A 149 -12.45 -5.87 -10.00
N LYS A 150 -12.18 -5.06 -11.04
CA LYS A 150 -11.66 -3.71 -10.90
C LYS A 150 -12.60 -2.78 -10.11
N ASP A 151 -13.90 -2.83 -10.39
CA ASP A 151 -14.90 -2.04 -9.68
C ASP A 151 -15.00 -2.44 -8.20
N LEU A 152 -14.87 -3.73 -7.89
CA LEU A 152 -14.82 -4.22 -6.52
C LEU A 152 -13.55 -3.74 -5.79
N LEU A 153 -12.38 -3.82 -6.42
CA LEU A 153 -11.14 -3.27 -5.85
C LEU A 153 -11.28 -1.77 -5.54
N LYS A 154 -11.93 -1.01 -6.41
CA LYS A 154 -12.22 0.42 -6.20
C LYS A 154 -13.09 0.63 -4.96
N LYS A 155 -14.23 -0.06 -4.87
CA LYS A 155 -15.16 0.04 -3.72
C LYS A 155 -14.47 -0.37 -2.42
N GLY A 156 -13.65 -1.41 -2.46
CA GLY A 156 -12.81 -1.84 -1.35
C GLY A 156 -11.88 -0.72 -0.87
N SER A 157 -11.18 -0.05 -1.80
CA SER A 157 -10.25 1.03 -1.46
C SER A 157 -10.92 2.25 -0.81
N GLU A 158 -12.13 2.58 -1.25
CA GLU A 158 -12.89 3.71 -0.71
C GLU A 158 -13.27 3.47 0.76
N LEU A 159 -13.78 2.28 1.08
CA LEU A 159 -14.14 1.90 2.45
C LEU A 159 -12.93 1.61 3.33
N TRP A 160 -11.84 1.12 2.74
CA TRP A 160 -10.60 0.91 3.47
C TRP A 160 -10.08 2.23 4.05
N ALA A 161 -10.07 3.30 3.24
CA ALA A 161 -9.65 4.61 3.70
C ALA A 161 -10.53 5.15 4.85
N SER A 162 -11.87 5.02 4.75
CA SER A 162 -12.78 5.47 5.80
C SER A 162 -12.62 4.67 7.10
N GLY A 163 -12.57 3.34 6.99
CA GLY A 163 -12.45 2.45 8.15
C GLY A 163 -11.09 2.55 8.86
N TYR A 164 -10.04 2.91 8.13
CA TYR A 164 -8.69 2.97 8.71
C TYR A 164 -8.36 4.30 9.38
N LYS A 165 -9.06 5.39 9.04
CA LYS A 165 -8.79 6.72 9.58
C LYS A 165 -8.80 6.76 11.13
N PRO A 166 -9.79 6.20 11.85
CA PRO A 166 -9.80 6.25 13.32
C PRO A 166 -8.68 5.42 13.97
N ILE A 167 -8.24 4.35 13.31
CA ILE A 167 -7.10 3.52 13.75
C ILE A 167 -5.81 4.31 13.61
N GLN A 168 -5.65 5.00 12.49
CA GLN A 168 -4.50 5.87 12.23
C GLN A 168 -4.44 7.04 13.21
N ASP A 169 -5.55 7.74 13.43
CA ASP A 169 -5.66 8.86 14.38
C ASP A 169 -5.20 8.42 15.79
N ALA A 170 -5.60 7.22 16.23
CA ALA A 170 -5.21 6.67 17.54
C ALA A 170 -3.72 6.35 17.64
N ILE A 171 -3.12 5.85 16.56
CA ILE A 171 -1.68 5.57 16.49
C ILE A 171 -0.86 6.87 16.45
N VAL A 172 -1.37 7.92 15.81
CA VAL A 172 -0.74 9.26 15.79
C VAL A 172 -0.84 9.92 17.18
N GLY A 173 -2.03 9.91 17.80
CA GLY A 173 -2.23 10.46 19.14
C GLY A 173 -1.29 9.88 20.19
N LYS A 174 -1.14 8.55 20.22
CA LYS A 174 -0.18 7.88 21.12
C LYS A 174 1.27 8.31 20.92
N THR A 175 1.69 8.53 19.68
CA THR A 175 3.07 8.95 19.39
C THR A 175 3.34 10.39 19.79
N ASN A 176 2.33 11.27 19.72
CA ASN A 176 2.45 12.64 20.19
C ASN A 176 2.48 12.70 21.73
N GLU A 177 1.66 11.89 22.42
CA GLU A 177 1.71 11.78 23.89
C GLU A 177 3.05 11.23 24.41
N ILE A 178 3.70 10.32 23.67
CA ILE A 178 5.04 9.80 24.03
C ILE A 178 6.11 10.89 23.83
N LYS A 179 5.99 11.74 22.80
CA LYS A 179 6.91 12.87 22.58
C LYS A 179 6.76 13.94 23.66
N ASP A 180 5.53 14.30 24.03
CA ASP A 180 5.27 15.31 25.06
C ASP A 180 5.70 14.84 26.47
N ASN A 181 5.67 13.52 26.74
CA ASN A 181 6.17 12.96 28.00
C ASN A 181 7.69 12.73 28.02
N SER A 182 8.38 12.88 26.88
CA SER A 182 9.85 12.74 26.77
C SER A 182 10.61 14.05 27.00
N ASP A 183 9.92 15.19 27.12
CA ASP A 183 10.54 16.51 27.37
C ASP A 183 10.77 16.82 28.87
N SER A 184 10.70 15.82 29.74
CA SER A 184 11.06 15.95 31.15
C SER A 184 12.34 15.18 31.47
N LYS A 185 13.45 15.95 31.52
CA LYS A 185 14.75 15.67 32.13
C LYS A 185 15.48 14.42 31.67
N THR A 186 16.61 14.63 30.98
CA THR A 186 17.89 14.08 31.46
C THR A 186 19.07 14.83 30.89
N ASP A 187 19.89 15.33 31.80
CA ASP A 187 21.31 15.60 31.61
C ASP A 187 22.03 14.38 31.00
N SER A 188 23.08 14.70 30.25
CA SER A 188 24.21 13.86 29.84
C SER A 188 24.48 12.64 30.75
N SER A 189 24.44 11.44 30.18
CA SER A 189 25.55 10.47 30.27
C SER A 189 25.32 9.27 29.36
N SER A 190 26.39 8.86 28.68
CA SER A 190 26.54 7.57 28.02
C SER A 190 26.38 6.41 29.01
N THR A 191 25.76 5.31 28.56
CA THR A 191 26.34 3.95 28.58
C THR A 191 25.51 3.01 27.71
N SER A 192 26.20 2.22 26.90
CA SER A 192 25.72 1.15 26.03
C SER A 192 24.97 0.05 26.78
N ASP A 193 23.98 -0.59 26.15
CA ASP A 193 23.98 -2.06 25.97
C ASP A 193 22.95 -2.56 24.93
N THR A 194 23.50 -3.01 23.81
CA THR A 194 23.23 -4.23 23.03
C THR A 194 21.80 -4.81 22.93
N SER A 195 21.15 -4.66 21.77
CA SER A 195 20.94 -5.78 20.81
C SER A 195 20.00 -5.40 19.65
N THR A 196 20.35 -5.95 18.48
CA THR A 196 19.70 -5.88 17.16
C THR A 196 19.94 -4.62 16.32
N LEU A 197 20.37 -4.89 15.09
CA LEU A 197 20.82 -3.98 14.04
C LEU A 197 19.75 -2.93 13.68
N SER A 198 19.67 -1.85 14.45
CA SER A 198 19.01 -0.63 14.02
C SER A 198 20.08 0.31 13.47
N ASN A 199 19.90 0.71 12.22
CA ASN A 199 20.59 1.87 11.65
C ASN A 199 20.24 3.04 12.60
N LYS A 200 21.18 3.46 13.46
CA LYS A 200 20.92 4.40 14.57
C LYS A 200 20.31 5.74 14.12
N ASP A 201 20.39 6.03 12.82
CA ASP A 201 19.93 7.27 12.19
C ASP A 201 18.57 7.16 11.50
N VAL A 202 17.85 6.03 11.60
CA VAL A 202 16.51 5.86 11.01
C VAL A 202 15.50 5.48 12.09
N GLN A 203 14.79 6.48 12.62
CA GLN A 203 13.71 6.28 13.60
C GLN A 203 12.33 6.33 12.91
N LEU A 204 12.08 5.34 12.04
CA LEU A 204 10.77 5.16 11.42
C LEU A 204 9.99 4.06 12.13
N SER A 205 8.71 4.33 12.40
CA SER A 205 7.79 3.31 12.91
C SER A 205 7.54 2.23 11.87
N ILE A 206 6.93 1.11 12.29
CA ILE A 206 6.57 0.00 11.39
C ILE A 206 5.76 0.47 10.17
N SER A 207 4.89 1.47 10.37
CA SER A 207 4.06 2.05 9.30
C SER A 207 4.75 3.15 8.50
N GLY A 208 5.89 3.68 8.96
CA GLY A 208 6.58 4.80 8.32
C GLY A 208 5.79 6.10 8.32
N LYS A 209 4.80 6.26 9.22
CA LYS A 209 3.91 7.43 9.26
C LYS A 209 4.66 8.75 9.47
N GLU A 210 5.86 8.70 10.03
CA GLU A 210 6.71 9.88 10.23
C GLU A 210 7.08 10.55 8.89
N LEU A 211 7.06 9.78 7.79
CA LEU A 211 7.23 10.27 6.42
C LEU A 211 6.04 11.10 5.92
N VAL A 212 4.85 11.02 6.52
CA VAL A 212 3.70 11.82 6.09
C VAL A 212 4.00 13.31 6.30
N GLY A 213 3.77 14.10 5.26
CA GLY A 213 3.92 15.55 5.27
C GLY A 213 4.41 16.13 3.94
N GLU A 214 4.58 17.45 3.94
CA GLU A 214 5.23 18.17 2.85
C GLU A 214 6.73 18.26 3.10
N TRP A 215 7.52 17.86 2.10
CA TRP A 215 8.97 17.79 2.17
C TRP A 215 9.59 18.56 1.01
N GLY A 216 10.71 19.21 1.28
CA GLY A 216 11.35 20.08 0.31
C GLY A 216 12.66 20.67 0.82
N SER A 217 13.01 21.83 0.29
CA SER A 217 14.18 22.61 0.68
C SER A 217 13.80 24.07 0.90
N TYR A 218 14.59 24.80 1.69
CA TYR A 218 14.42 26.25 1.85
C TYR A 218 15.47 27.00 1.01
N GLU A 219 15.03 27.91 0.14
CA GLU A 219 15.87 28.96 -0.46
C GLU A 219 15.58 30.27 0.28
N GLY A 220 16.41 30.61 1.27
CA GLY A 220 16.11 31.73 2.18
C GLY A 220 14.87 31.45 3.04
N SER A 221 13.83 32.26 2.91
CA SER A 221 12.53 32.07 3.58
C SER A 221 11.51 31.30 2.75
N GLU A 222 11.80 31.04 1.47
CA GLU A 222 10.89 30.36 0.55
C GLU A 222 11.04 28.84 0.66
N PHE A 223 9.92 28.16 0.89
CA PHE A 223 9.87 26.69 0.91
C PHE A 223 9.58 26.16 -0.49
N ILE A 224 10.50 25.35 -0.99
CA ILE A 224 10.42 24.70 -2.29
C ILE A 224 10.01 23.25 -2.07
N LYS A 225 8.75 22.94 -2.38
CA LYS A 225 8.18 21.60 -2.21
C LYS A 225 8.78 20.62 -3.23
N ALA A 226 9.28 19.48 -2.74
CA ALA A 226 9.82 18.39 -3.55
C ALA A 226 8.88 17.16 -3.55
N VAL A 227 8.36 16.77 -2.39
CA VAL A 227 7.43 15.64 -2.29
C VAL A 227 6.43 15.83 -1.16
N GLU A 228 5.21 15.38 -1.35
CA GLU A 228 4.17 15.30 -0.34
C GLU A 228 3.75 13.84 -0.20
N PHE A 229 3.99 13.26 0.98
CA PHE A 229 3.47 11.94 1.35
C PHE A 229 2.19 12.10 2.15
N ARG A 230 1.10 11.52 1.67
CA ARG A 230 -0.22 11.65 2.29
C ARG A 230 -0.58 10.44 3.11
N GLU A 231 -1.44 10.67 4.10
CA GLU A 231 -1.97 9.64 5.01
C GLU A 231 -2.71 8.51 4.30
N ASP A 232 -3.32 8.79 3.16
CA ASP A 232 -4.07 7.81 2.35
C ASP A 232 -3.17 6.91 1.48
N GLY A 233 -1.85 6.99 1.65
CA GLY A 233 -0.88 6.22 0.87
C GLY A 233 -0.67 6.76 -0.54
N THR A 234 -1.09 8.00 -0.84
CA THR A 234 -0.76 8.70 -2.09
C THR A 234 0.37 9.70 -1.91
N TYR A 235 1.06 10.01 -3.00
CA TYR A 235 2.09 11.05 -3.00
C TYR A 235 1.99 11.95 -4.22
N ILE A 236 2.55 13.16 -4.09
CA ILE A 236 2.88 14.03 -5.22
C ILE A 236 4.36 14.37 -5.10
N ALA A 237 5.13 14.12 -6.14
CA ALA A 237 6.51 14.57 -6.29
C ALA A 237 6.59 15.64 -7.38
N TYR A 238 7.47 16.60 -7.17
CA TYR A 238 7.80 17.70 -8.06
C TYR A 238 9.22 17.51 -8.58
N ASP A 239 9.55 18.08 -9.74
CA ASP A 239 10.93 18.08 -10.24
C ASP A 239 11.88 18.78 -9.25
N ASP A 240 13.12 18.29 -9.18
CA ASP A 240 14.16 18.51 -8.16
C ASP A 240 14.62 19.98 -8.02
N LYS A 241 13.97 20.92 -8.71
CA LYS A 241 14.33 22.33 -8.75
C LYS A 241 13.17 23.29 -8.48
N GLY A 242 11.98 22.78 -8.14
CA GLY A 242 10.78 23.49 -7.64
C GLY A 242 10.47 24.91 -8.13
N LYS A 243 10.94 25.26 -9.34
CA LYS A 243 10.67 26.52 -10.07
C LYS A 243 9.71 26.27 -11.23
N THR A 244 9.28 25.03 -11.40
CA THR A 244 8.30 24.64 -12.41
C THR A 244 6.92 24.49 -11.77
N PRO A 245 5.88 25.13 -12.32
CA PRO A 245 4.49 24.94 -11.88
C PRO A 245 4.10 23.46 -11.82
N TYR A 246 3.16 23.12 -10.94
CA TYR A 246 2.60 21.76 -10.85
C TYR A 246 2.15 21.27 -12.23
N GLU A 247 1.44 22.10 -12.98
CA GLU A 247 0.94 21.79 -14.32
C GLU A 247 2.04 21.49 -15.34
N GLN A 248 3.28 21.91 -15.07
CA GLN A 248 4.42 21.70 -15.94
C GLN A 248 5.14 20.39 -15.61
N ASN A 249 5.43 20.13 -14.34
CA ASN A 249 6.21 18.97 -13.93
C ASN A 249 5.73 18.43 -12.58
N HIS A 250 5.07 17.27 -12.60
CA HIS A 250 4.69 16.53 -11.40
C HIS A 250 4.60 15.03 -11.66
N MET A 251 4.74 14.27 -10.59
CA MET A 251 4.44 12.85 -10.54
C MET A 251 3.48 12.59 -9.39
N GLU A 252 2.36 11.92 -9.65
CA GLU A 252 1.44 11.47 -8.61
C GLU A 252 1.33 9.96 -8.62
N GLY A 253 1.10 9.38 -7.45
CA GLY A 253 1.13 7.94 -7.30
C GLY A 253 0.77 7.45 -5.92
N SER A 254 1.14 6.20 -5.65
CA SER A 254 0.99 5.56 -4.35
C SER A 254 2.36 5.30 -3.72
N TRP A 255 2.43 5.42 -2.39
CA TRP A 255 3.63 5.12 -1.62
C TRP A 255 3.31 4.17 -0.47
N PHE A 256 4.30 3.39 -0.06
CA PHE A 256 4.27 2.64 1.19
C PHE A 256 5.69 2.47 1.74
N TYR A 257 5.79 2.28 3.05
CA TYR A 257 7.05 1.98 3.73
C TYR A 257 7.06 0.51 4.19
N THR A 258 8.21 -0.15 4.03
CA THR A 258 8.48 -1.49 4.54
C THR A 258 9.62 -1.43 5.53
N GLN A 259 9.33 -1.67 6.81
CA GLN A 259 10.34 -1.60 7.88
C GLN A 259 11.44 -2.64 7.74
N GLU A 260 11.09 -3.88 7.38
CA GLU A 260 12.05 -5.00 7.22
C GLU A 260 13.18 -4.68 6.22
N LYS A 261 12.83 -3.95 5.17
CA LYS A 261 13.76 -3.53 4.11
C LYS A 261 14.27 -2.10 4.30
N ASN A 262 13.72 -1.39 5.28
CA ASN A 262 13.88 0.04 5.47
C ASN A 262 13.72 0.82 4.15
N GLN A 263 12.61 0.57 3.45
CA GLN A 263 12.41 0.96 2.06
C GLN A 263 11.09 1.69 1.89
N VAL A 264 11.11 2.80 1.14
CA VAL A 264 9.92 3.48 0.62
C VAL A 264 9.77 3.11 -0.85
N SER A 265 8.59 2.64 -1.22
CA SER A 265 8.27 2.25 -2.60
C SER A 265 7.27 3.22 -3.18
N LEU A 266 7.62 3.84 -4.32
CA LEU A 266 6.78 4.80 -5.03
C LEU A 266 6.31 4.20 -6.34
N THR A 267 4.99 4.14 -6.56
CA THR A 267 4.40 3.72 -7.84
C THR A 267 3.75 4.93 -8.50
N ALA A 268 4.26 5.32 -9.66
CA ALA A 268 3.69 6.41 -10.45
C ALA A 268 2.38 5.99 -11.13
N LYS A 269 1.44 6.91 -11.18
CA LYS A 269 0.13 6.75 -11.80
C LYS A 269 -0.08 7.77 -12.91
N GLU A 270 0.34 8.99 -12.66
CA GLU A 270 0.41 10.06 -13.64
C GLU A 270 1.77 10.73 -13.52
N VAL A 271 2.35 11.05 -14.68
CA VAL A 271 3.57 11.82 -14.81
C VAL A 271 3.28 12.90 -15.83
N VAL A 272 3.51 14.15 -15.46
CA VAL A 272 3.47 15.30 -16.35
C VAL A 272 4.87 15.85 -16.45
N LYS A 273 5.32 16.07 -17.68
CA LYS A 273 6.62 16.67 -17.98
C LYS A 273 6.47 17.70 -19.07
N ASP A 274 6.99 18.90 -18.82
CA ASP A 274 6.87 20.06 -19.73
C ASP A 274 5.43 20.32 -20.18
N GLY A 275 4.46 20.16 -19.24
CA GLY A 275 3.03 20.33 -19.49
C GLY A 275 2.35 19.16 -20.20
N ASN A 276 3.12 18.13 -20.60
CA ASN A 276 2.61 16.98 -21.33
C ASN A 276 2.46 15.79 -20.40
N LYS A 277 1.25 15.22 -20.37
CA LYS A 277 1.00 13.96 -19.67
C LYS A 277 1.68 12.82 -20.41
N ILE A 278 2.60 12.13 -19.72
CA ILE A 278 3.27 10.97 -20.26
C ILE A 278 2.38 9.74 -20.06
N ASP A 279 2.31 8.86 -21.07
CA ASP A 279 1.59 7.59 -20.97
C ASP A 279 2.30 6.66 -19.97
N THR A 280 1.72 6.57 -18.77
CA THR A 280 2.24 5.75 -17.68
C THR A 280 1.94 4.25 -17.86
N SER A 281 1.11 3.86 -18.84
CA SER A 281 0.84 2.45 -19.11
C SER A 281 2.07 1.69 -19.61
N GLN A 282 3.04 2.41 -20.20
CA GLN A 282 4.32 1.87 -20.66
C GLN A 282 5.44 2.08 -19.64
N LEU A 283 5.28 3.05 -18.74
CA LEU A 283 6.25 3.39 -17.71
C LEU A 283 5.96 2.60 -16.44
N LYS A 284 6.64 1.46 -16.27
CA LYS A 284 6.73 0.75 -14.99
C LYS A 284 7.62 1.52 -14.02
N ILE A 285 7.19 2.70 -13.58
CA ILE A 285 7.93 3.50 -12.58
C ILE A 285 7.41 3.07 -11.21
N ALA A 286 7.86 1.89 -10.79
CA ALA A 286 7.99 1.57 -9.37
C ALA A 286 9.44 1.87 -9.00
N VAL A 287 9.65 2.85 -8.12
CA VAL A 287 10.98 3.21 -7.63
C VAL A 287 11.04 2.90 -6.16
N ASP A 288 11.97 2.03 -5.81
CA ASP A 288 12.26 1.64 -4.45
C ASP A 288 13.44 2.46 -3.96
N TYR A 289 13.20 3.23 -2.90
CA TYR A 289 14.20 4.01 -2.21
C TYR A 289 14.51 3.36 -0.86
N LYS A 290 15.78 3.06 -0.62
CA LYS A 290 16.25 2.74 0.72
C LYS A 290 16.30 4.03 1.54
N VAL A 291 15.76 4.02 2.75
CA VAL A 291 15.88 5.14 3.68
C VAL A 291 17.29 5.10 4.30
N ASP A 292 18.13 6.07 3.93
CA ASP A 292 19.49 6.16 4.45
C ASP A 292 19.52 6.81 5.83
N SER A 293 18.70 7.85 6.03
CA SER A 293 18.56 8.56 7.32
C SER A 293 17.17 9.18 7.46
N PHE A 294 16.64 9.21 8.69
CA PHE A 294 15.43 9.94 9.07
C PHE A 294 15.61 10.51 10.49
N LYS A 295 15.83 11.82 10.58
CA LYS A 295 16.12 12.51 11.84
C LYS A 295 15.80 14.01 11.74
N ASP A 296 15.36 14.61 12.85
CA ASP A 296 15.19 16.08 12.99
C ASP A 296 14.35 16.69 11.85
N ASP A 297 13.24 16.04 11.50
CA ASP A 297 12.36 16.43 10.39
C ASP A 297 13.11 16.55 9.05
N SER A 298 14.14 15.72 8.85
CA SER A 298 14.85 15.56 7.60
C SER A 298 14.96 14.08 7.23
N PHE A 299 14.94 13.80 5.94
CA PHE A 299 15.23 12.45 5.44
C PHE A 299 16.24 12.49 4.30
N LYS A 300 16.91 11.36 4.13
CA LYS A 300 17.63 11.00 2.92
C LYS A 300 17.24 9.59 2.52
N MET A 301 16.94 9.41 1.25
CA MET A 301 16.67 8.10 0.68
C MET A 301 17.31 7.96 -0.70
N THR A 302 17.74 6.75 -1.07
CA THR A 302 18.49 6.49 -2.30
C THR A 302 17.94 5.27 -3.02
N ASP A 303 17.75 5.37 -4.34
CA ASP A 303 17.31 4.26 -5.18
C ASP A 303 18.48 3.37 -5.62
N ALA A 304 18.17 2.23 -6.26
CA ALA A 304 19.19 1.30 -6.75
C ALA A 304 20.13 1.87 -7.83
N LYS A 305 19.78 3.01 -8.45
CA LYS A 305 20.61 3.70 -9.46
C LYS A 305 21.50 4.79 -8.83
N GLY A 306 21.38 5.00 -7.52
CA GLY A 306 22.12 6.03 -6.80
C GLY A 306 21.46 7.42 -6.84
N ASN A 307 20.23 7.53 -7.34
CA ASN A 307 19.47 8.77 -7.26
C ASN A 307 19.02 8.97 -5.81
N SER A 308 19.22 10.17 -5.26
CA SER A 308 18.93 10.45 -3.86
C SER A 308 17.90 11.57 -3.73
N LEU A 309 16.88 11.34 -2.89
CA LEU A 309 15.95 12.36 -2.43
C LEU A 309 16.41 12.77 -1.03
N GLN A 310 16.74 14.04 -0.87
CA GLN A 310 17.05 14.65 0.42
C GLN A 310 16.11 15.83 0.64
N ALA A 311 15.40 15.83 1.75
CA ALA A 311 14.41 16.86 2.03
C ALA A 311 14.24 17.11 3.53
N VAL A 312 13.80 18.33 3.84
CA VAL A 312 13.35 18.73 5.17
C VAL A 312 11.83 18.91 5.16
N LYS A 313 11.21 18.62 6.28
CA LYS A 313 9.77 18.82 6.47
C LYS A 313 9.46 20.30 6.48
N ARG A 314 8.35 20.68 5.86
CA ARG A 314 7.84 22.04 5.96
C ARG A 314 7.50 22.33 7.42
N LYS A 315 8.08 23.39 7.97
CA LYS A 315 7.77 23.93 9.30
C LYS A 315 6.43 24.68 9.30
#